data_AF-A0A9D2HUW1-F1
#
_entry.id   AF-A0A9D2HUW1-F1
#
_cell.length_a   1.000
_cell.length_b   1.000
_cell.length_c   1.000
_cell.angle_alpha   90.00
_cell.angle_beta   90.00
_cell.angle_gamma   90.00
#
_symmetry.space_group_name_H-M   'P 1'
#
loop_
_entity.id
_entity.type
_entity.pdbx_description
1 polymer ?
#
loop_
_entity_poly.entity_id
_entity_poly.type
_entity_poly.pdbx_seq_one_letter_code
_entity_poly.pdbx_strand_id
1 'polypeptide(L)'
;MMRKFRIQNASGAVCYVLLGVTVLVLALFFMGGETPLEERLVADLTKDEPRYTDALLVWMYVLLGLAVAVTLGAMACQFLRRLAVSPREVWRSLAGVGALILLLGVSWLCGSERPLDLPGYDGGENTPFWLRLADMFLYAVYVLLGVGVALVVGFGVRKRWMRRGL
;
A
#
# COMPACT_ATOMS: atom_id res chain seq x y z
N MET A 1 21.05 0.58 39.01
CA MET A 1 19.79 -0.21 38.91
C MET A 1 19.04 0.23 37.65
N MET A 2 19.21 -0.46 36.51
CA MET A 2 18.56 -0.10 35.25
C MET A 2 17.14 -0.65 35.20
N ARG A 3 16.12 0.22 35.12
CA ARG A 3 14.72 -0.22 34.92
C ARG A 3 14.61 -0.90 33.55
N LYS A 4 14.40 -2.22 33.52
CA LYS A 4 14.02 -2.96 32.31
C LYS A 4 12.65 -2.48 31.85
N PHE A 5 12.59 -1.55 30.90
CA PHE A 5 11.36 -1.28 30.16
C PHE A 5 11.00 -2.54 29.38
N ARG A 6 9.93 -3.23 29.81
CA ARG A 6 9.36 -4.31 29.01
C ARG A 6 8.84 -3.69 27.71
N ILE A 7 9.28 -4.21 26.56
CA ILE A 7 8.96 -3.68 25.21
C ILE A 7 7.44 -3.45 25.02
N GLN A 8 6.61 -4.30 25.64
CA GLN A 8 5.14 -4.15 25.72
C GLN A 8 4.67 -2.79 26.27
N ASN A 9 5.37 -2.19 27.24
CA ASN A 9 4.96 -0.92 27.85
C ASN A 9 5.29 0.26 26.93
N ALA A 10 6.39 0.19 26.18
CA ALA A 10 6.77 1.21 25.21
C ALA A 10 5.86 1.18 23.97
N SER A 11 5.56 0.00 23.45
CA SER A 11 4.62 -0.18 22.33
C SER A 11 3.20 0.26 22.70
N GLY A 12 2.72 -0.08 23.90
CA GLY A 12 1.42 0.36 24.39
C GLY A 12 1.30 1.88 24.50
N ALA A 13 2.31 2.55 25.07
CA ALA A 13 2.32 4.01 25.21
C ALA A 13 2.28 4.72 23.85
N VAL A 14 3.10 4.28 22.88
CA VAL A 14 3.11 4.85 21.52
C VAL A 14 1.76 4.66 20.85
N CYS A 15 1.14 3.48 20.99
CA CYS A 15 -0.18 3.19 20.45
C CYS A 15 -1.25 4.14 21.03
N TYR A 16 -1.27 4.33 22.35
CA TYR A 16 -2.24 5.24 22.98
C TYR A 16 -2.07 6.69 22.54
N VAL A 17 -0.84 7.17 22.37
CA VAL A 17 -0.59 8.53 21.86
C VAL A 17 -1.08 8.67 20.43
N LEU A 18 -0.72 7.74 19.53
CA LEU A 18 -1.17 7.77 18.13
C LEU A 18 -2.69 7.70 18.02
N LEU A 19 -3.33 6.84 18.82
CA LEU A 19 -4.79 6.73 18.85
C LEU A 19 -5.44 8.00 19.41
N GLY A 20 -4.89 8.59 20.48
CA GLY A 20 -5.38 9.84 21.04
C GLY A 20 -5.32 11.01 20.04
N VAL A 21 -4.19 11.18 19.35
CA VAL A 21 -4.05 12.21 18.31
C VAL A 21 -4.99 11.94 17.14
N THR A 22 -5.16 10.67 16.74
CA THR A 22 -6.09 10.30 15.66
C THR A 22 -7.53 10.65 16.02
N VAL A 23 -7.98 10.33 17.24
CA VAL A 23 -9.32 10.70 17.72
C VAL A 23 -9.50 12.21 17.74
N LEU A 24 -8.48 12.97 18.17
CA LEU A 24 -8.51 14.43 18.17
C LEU A 24 -8.68 15.00 16.75
N VAL A 25 -7.88 14.52 15.78
CA VAL A 25 -7.96 14.99 14.39
C VAL A 25 -9.30 14.62 13.75
N LEU A 26 -9.83 13.43 14.05
CA LEU A 26 -11.16 13.03 13.59
C LEU A 26 -12.26 13.89 14.23
N ALA A 27 -12.15 14.23 15.52
CA ALA A 27 -13.09 15.13 16.16
C ALA A 27 -13.07 16.52 15.51
N LEU A 28 -11.88 17.06 15.19
CA LEU A 28 -11.77 18.29 14.42
C LEU A 28 -12.39 18.17 13.02
N PHE A 29 -12.17 17.07 12.32
CA PHE A 29 -12.75 16.83 10.99
C PHE A 29 -14.29 16.76 11.00
N PHE A 30 -14.87 15.95 11.89
CA PHE A 30 -16.32 15.73 11.92
C PHE A 30 -17.10 16.80 12.68
N MET A 31 -16.49 17.44 13.69
CA MET A 31 -17.16 18.41 14.58
C MET A 31 -16.66 19.84 14.40
N GLY A 32 -15.65 20.09 13.56
CA GLY A 32 -15.03 21.39 13.38
C GLY A 32 -15.71 22.33 12.39
N GLY A 33 -16.86 21.92 11.82
CA GLY A 33 -17.66 22.72 10.90
C GLY A 33 -17.15 22.67 9.45
N GLU A 34 -17.73 23.53 8.62
CA GLU A 34 -17.51 23.57 7.18
C GLU A 34 -16.57 24.70 6.76
N THR A 35 -15.90 24.55 5.61
CA THR A 35 -15.16 25.64 4.99
C THR A 35 -16.11 26.73 4.49
N PRO A 36 -15.76 28.02 4.68
CA PRO A 36 -16.47 29.14 4.08
C PRO A 36 -16.53 28.98 2.56
N LEU A 37 -17.63 29.38 1.93
CA LEU A 37 -17.85 29.26 0.48
C LEU A 37 -16.74 29.88 -0.37
N GLU A 38 -16.11 30.95 0.12
CA GLU A 38 -15.02 31.68 -0.56
C GLU A 38 -13.69 30.89 -0.60
N GLU A 39 -13.51 29.95 0.32
CA GLU A 39 -12.29 29.14 0.47
C GLU A 39 -12.47 27.70 -0.05
N ARG A 40 -13.66 27.33 -0.54
CA ARG A 40 -13.95 25.98 -1.05
C ARG A 40 -13.20 25.69 -2.35
N LEU A 41 -12.68 24.46 -2.47
CA LEU A 41 -11.98 23.99 -3.68
C LEU A 41 -12.90 23.91 -4.90
N VAL A 42 -14.19 23.65 -4.68
CA VAL A 42 -15.24 23.61 -5.70
C VAL A 42 -16.37 24.53 -5.26
N ALA A 43 -16.64 25.58 -6.05
CA ALA A 43 -17.74 26.52 -5.83
C ALA A 43 -19.10 25.91 -6.25
N ASP A 44 -19.41 24.73 -5.73
CA ASP A 44 -20.68 24.03 -5.92
C ASP A 44 -21.50 24.14 -4.64
N LEU A 45 -22.63 24.85 -4.70
CA LEU A 45 -23.54 25.06 -3.57
C LEU A 45 -24.19 23.77 -3.06
N THR A 46 -24.01 22.64 -3.77
CA THR A 46 -24.55 21.34 -3.36
C THR A 46 -23.53 20.46 -2.62
N LYS A 47 -22.29 20.92 -2.46
CA LYS A 47 -21.18 20.14 -1.87
C LYS A 47 -20.66 20.84 -0.63
N ASP A 48 -20.78 20.16 0.51
CA ASP A 48 -20.19 20.61 1.76
C ASP A 48 -18.79 20.04 1.95
N GLU A 49 -17.84 20.90 2.30
CA GLU A 49 -16.44 20.56 2.53
C GLU A 49 -16.11 20.77 4.01
N PRO A 50 -15.70 19.72 4.76
CA PRO A 50 -15.30 19.86 6.15
C PRO A 50 -14.05 20.73 6.29
N ARG A 51 -14.04 21.64 7.26
CA ARG A 51 -12.96 22.64 7.47
C ARG A 51 -11.58 22.03 7.71
N TYR A 52 -11.53 20.88 8.37
CA TYR A 52 -10.28 20.25 8.79
C TYR A 52 -9.90 19.05 7.90
N THR A 53 -10.38 19.00 6.65
CA THR A 53 -10.00 17.98 5.68
C THR A 53 -8.49 17.94 5.45
N ASP A 54 -7.85 19.09 5.28
CA ASP A 54 -6.40 19.19 5.11
C ASP A 54 -5.63 18.64 6.31
N ALA A 55 -6.07 18.96 7.52
CA ALA A 55 -5.45 18.45 8.75
C ALA A 55 -5.56 16.92 8.85
N LEU A 56 -6.71 16.36 8.47
CA LEU A 56 -6.90 14.91 8.40
C LEU A 56 -5.99 14.28 7.35
N LEU A 57 -5.91 14.84 6.15
CA LEU A 57 -5.04 14.35 5.08
C LEU A 57 -3.57 14.38 5.47
N VAL A 58 -3.09 15.49 6.04
CA VAL A 58 -1.71 15.60 6.54
C VAL A 58 -1.43 14.55 7.62
N TRP A 59 -2.35 14.37 8.57
CA TRP A 59 -2.20 13.35 9.61
C TRP A 59 -2.15 11.93 9.02
N MET A 60 -2.99 11.63 8.03
CA MET A 60 -2.94 10.35 7.31
C MET A 60 -1.59 10.14 6.60
N TYR A 61 -1.05 11.16 5.93
CA TYR A 61 0.26 11.07 5.28
C TYR A 61 1.39 10.87 6.29
N VAL A 62 1.33 11.52 7.46
CA VAL A 62 2.30 11.30 8.55
C VAL A 62 2.25 9.86 9.04
N LEU A 63 1.05 9.33 9.31
CA LEU A 63 0.87 7.94 9.75
C LEU A 63 1.35 6.95 8.69
N LEU A 64 1.01 7.18 7.43
CA LEU A 64 1.45 6.36 6.31
C LEU A 64 2.98 6.38 6.18
N GLY A 65 3.59 7.56 6.20
CA GLY A 65 5.04 7.74 6.13
C GLY A 65 5.77 7.02 7.27
N LEU A 66 5.26 7.15 8.50
CA LEU A 66 5.81 6.45 9.66
C LEU A 66 5.65 4.92 9.53
N ALA A 67 4.49 4.44 9.08
CA ALA A 67 4.25 3.02 8.85
C ALA A 67 5.21 2.46 7.80
N VAL A 68 5.39 3.15 6.68
CA VAL A 68 6.34 2.78 5.62
C VAL A 68 7.77 2.76 6.18
N ALA A 69 8.20 3.81 6.89
CA ALA A 69 9.55 3.89 7.45
C ALA A 69 9.86 2.76 8.43
N VAL A 70 8.94 2.47 9.36
CA VAL A 70 9.08 1.38 10.33
C VAL A 70 9.10 0.02 9.62
N THR A 71 8.21 -0.19 8.65
CA THR A 71 8.11 -1.46 7.92
C THR A 71 9.36 -1.72 7.09
N LEU A 72 9.83 -0.73 6.32
CA LEU A 72 11.05 -0.84 5.54
C LEU A 72 12.29 -1.00 6.43
N GLY A 73 12.38 -0.27 7.54
CA GLY A 73 13.46 -0.42 8.52
C GLY A 73 13.49 -1.82 9.14
N ALA A 74 12.34 -2.32 9.58
CA ALA A 74 12.23 -3.67 10.14
C ALA A 74 12.56 -4.75 9.09
N MET A 75 12.06 -4.59 7.87
CA MET A 75 12.35 -5.48 6.75
C MET A 75 13.85 -5.50 6.44
N ALA A 76 14.50 -4.34 6.35
CA ALA A 76 15.94 -4.24 6.12
C ALA A 76 16.75 -4.89 7.24
N CYS A 77 16.42 -4.62 8.51
CA CYS A 77 17.09 -5.25 9.66
C CYS A 77 16.90 -6.77 9.67
N GLN A 78 15.69 -7.27 9.38
CA GLN A 78 15.44 -8.71 9.29
C GLN A 78 16.21 -9.35 8.12
N PHE A 79 16.27 -8.67 6.98
CA PHE A 79 16.97 -9.13 5.80
C PHE A 79 18.49 -9.22 6.04
N LEU A 80 19.10 -8.18 6.62
CA LEU A 80 20.53 -8.17 6.95
C LEU A 80 20.91 -9.28 7.95
N ARG A 81 20.06 -9.51 8.96
CA ARG A 81 20.27 -10.62 9.92
C ARG A 81 20.19 -11.99 9.24
N ARG A 82 19.23 -12.19 8.32
CA ARG A 82 19.09 -13.44 7.56
C ARG A 82 20.25 -13.66 6.58
N LEU A 83 20.75 -12.59 5.95
CA LEU A 83 21.93 -12.66 5.09
C LEU A 83 23.17 -13.15 5.86
N ALA A 84 23.35 -12.70 7.10
CA ALA A 84 24.50 -13.09 7.91
C ALA A 84 24.47 -14.57 8.36
N VAL A 85 23.28 -15.16 8.50
CA VAL A 85 23.13 -16.54 9.00
C VAL A 85 23.02 -17.57 7.88
N SER A 86 22.24 -17.29 6.83
CA SER A 86 21.89 -18.26 5.78
C SER A 86 21.80 -17.62 4.39
N PRO A 87 22.93 -17.20 3.80
CA PRO A 87 22.92 -16.44 2.54
C PRO A 87 22.30 -17.22 1.37
N ARG A 88 22.50 -18.56 1.30
CA ARG A 88 21.96 -19.39 0.21
C ARG A 88 20.42 -19.44 0.19
N GLU A 89 19.78 -19.48 1.36
CA GLU A 89 18.32 -19.49 1.46
C GLU A 89 17.72 -18.14 1.06
N VAL A 90 18.41 -17.05 1.41
CA VAL A 90 18.02 -15.69 1.02
C VAL A 90 17.95 -15.56 -0.50
N TRP A 91 18.98 -15.98 -1.23
CA TRP A 91 18.98 -15.93 -2.71
C TRP A 91 17.83 -16.71 -3.34
N ARG A 92 17.45 -17.86 -2.77
CA ARG A 92 16.31 -18.63 -3.24
C ARG A 92 14.98 -17.91 -2.99
N SER A 93 14.86 -17.19 -1.87
CA SER A 93 13.69 -16.36 -1.57
C SER A 93 13.59 -15.11 -2.46
N LEU A 94 14.73 -14.55 -2.90
CA LEU A 94 14.76 -13.43 -3.85
C LEU A 94 14.31 -13.83 -5.25
N ALA A 95 14.34 -15.11 -5.62
CA ALA A 95 13.90 -15.54 -6.95
C ALA A 95 12.46 -15.13 -7.26
N GLY A 96 11.56 -15.22 -6.28
CA GLY A 96 10.17 -14.77 -6.43
C GLY A 96 10.06 -13.25 -6.60
N VAL A 97 10.86 -12.49 -5.85
CA VAL A 97 10.92 -11.02 -5.97
C VAL A 97 11.49 -10.61 -7.32
N GLY A 98 12.53 -11.30 -7.80
CA GLY A 98 13.11 -11.08 -9.14
C GLY A 98 12.09 -11.36 -10.25
N ALA A 99 11.32 -12.45 -10.14
CA ALA A 99 10.24 -12.74 -11.08
C ALA A 99 9.15 -11.65 -11.07
N LEU A 100 8.79 -11.12 -9.90
CA LEU A 100 7.84 -10.00 -9.78
C LEU A 100 8.40 -8.72 -10.43
N ILE A 101 9.66 -8.37 -10.17
CA ILE A 101 10.32 -7.21 -10.79
C ILE A 101 10.35 -7.36 -12.31
N LEU A 102 10.69 -8.55 -12.82
CA LEU A 102 10.68 -8.84 -14.25
C LEU A 102 9.28 -8.67 -14.83
N LEU A 103 8.25 -9.20 -14.17
CA LEU A 103 6.85 -9.06 -14.58
C LEU A 103 6.43 -7.58 -14.63
N LEU A 104 6.78 -6.80 -13.61
CA LEU A 104 6.50 -5.36 -13.58
C LEU A 104 7.22 -4.62 -14.71
N GLY A 105 8.50 -4.94 -14.96
CA GLY A 105 9.26 -4.36 -16.08
C GLY A 105 8.65 -4.67 -17.45
N VAL A 106 8.25 -5.91 -17.69
CA VAL A 106 7.55 -6.31 -18.92
C VAL A 106 6.20 -5.61 -19.03
N SER A 107 5.43 -5.57 -17.94
CA SER A 107 4.10 -4.94 -17.91
C SER A 107 4.20 -3.44 -18.17
N TRP A 108 5.25 -2.78 -17.66
CA TRP A 108 5.55 -1.38 -17.97
C TRP A 108 5.84 -1.18 -19.46
N LEU A 109 6.58 -2.07 -20.11
CA LEU A 109 6.84 -2.00 -21.55
C LEU A 109 5.58 -2.18 -22.41
N CYS A 110 4.57 -2.87 -21.90
CA CYS A 110 3.28 -3.06 -22.58
C CYS A 110 2.24 -1.97 -22.29
N GLY A 111 2.47 -1.09 -21.30
CA GLY A 111 1.52 -0.05 -20.91
C GLY A 111 1.34 1.02 -21.98
N SER A 112 0.11 1.52 -22.12
CA SER A 112 -0.27 2.58 -23.05
C SER A 112 0.02 3.96 -22.47
N GLU A 113 0.46 4.87 -23.34
CA GLU A 113 0.69 6.27 -23.03
C GLU A 113 -0.43 7.18 -23.55
N ARG A 114 -1.44 6.62 -24.20
CA ARG A 114 -2.55 7.39 -24.80
C ARG A 114 -3.47 7.93 -23.70
N PRO A 115 -3.65 9.27 -23.61
CA PRO A 115 -4.59 9.86 -22.68
C PRO A 115 -5.99 9.26 -22.84
N LEU A 116 -6.63 8.98 -21.71
CA LEU A 116 -8.00 8.50 -21.68
C LEU A 116 -8.95 9.67 -21.90
N ASP A 117 -10.02 9.42 -22.67
CA ASP A 117 -11.13 10.36 -22.80
C ASP A 117 -12.05 10.21 -21.58
N LEU A 118 -11.79 11.00 -20.54
CA LEU A 118 -12.55 10.98 -19.29
C LEU A 118 -13.58 12.12 -19.30
N PRO A 119 -14.88 11.83 -19.48
CA PRO A 119 -15.90 12.87 -19.47
C PRO A 119 -15.97 13.54 -18.09
N GLY A 120 -15.77 14.86 -18.06
CA GLY A 120 -15.83 15.67 -16.83
C GLY A 120 -14.57 15.66 -15.98
N TYR A 121 -13.42 15.22 -16.51
CA TYR A 121 -12.14 15.24 -15.81
C TYR A 121 -11.09 16.04 -16.59
N ASP A 122 -10.81 17.26 -16.14
CA ASP A 122 -9.73 18.12 -16.66
C ASP A 122 -8.48 18.07 -15.76
N GLY A 123 -8.33 17.02 -14.94
CA GLY A 123 -7.23 16.90 -13.99
C GLY A 123 -5.89 16.61 -14.66
N GLY A 124 -4.81 17.18 -14.11
CA GLY A 124 -3.44 17.08 -14.64
C GLY A 124 -2.78 15.71 -14.50
N GLU A 125 -3.45 14.71 -13.90
CA GLU A 125 -2.88 13.38 -13.68
C GLU A 125 -3.13 12.42 -14.84
N ASN A 126 -3.89 12.82 -15.87
CA ASN A 126 -4.06 12.05 -17.12
C ASN A 126 -2.82 12.19 -18.03
N THR A 127 -1.65 11.84 -17.48
CA THR A 127 -0.36 11.94 -18.17
C THR A 127 0.19 10.54 -18.49
N PRO A 128 1.07 10.42 -19.51
CA PRO A 128 1.66 9.15 -19.92
C PRO A 128 2.25 8.31 -18.78
N PHE A 129 2.86 8.97 -17.78
CA PHE A 129 3.45 8.29 -16.63
C PHE A 129 2.42 7.52 -15.79
N TRP A 130 1.32 8.17 -15.40
CA TRP A 130 0.30 7.56 -14.55
C TRP A 130 -0.51 6.49 -15.27
N LEU A 131 -0.78 6.71 -16.56
CA LEU A 131 -1.45 5.74 -17.42
C LEU A 131 -0.64 4.45 -17.51
N ARG A 132 0.65 4.59 -17.82
CA ARG A 132 1.56 3.46 -17.93
C ARG A 132 1.78 2.74 -16.60
N LEU A 133 1.82 3.48 -15.50
CA LEU A 133 1.89 2.92 -14.15
C LEU A 133 0.64 2.11 -13.81
N ALA A 134 -0.54 2.64 -14.12
CA ALA A 134 -1.81 1.94 -13.91
C ALA A 134 -1.89 0.65 -14.73
N ASP A 135 -1.54 0.71 -16.02
CA ASP A 135 -1.49 -0.46 -16.90
C ASP A 135 -0.50 -1.52 -16.42
N MET A 136 0.68 -1.11 -15.93
CA MET A 136 1.68 -2.02 -15.37
C MET A 136 1.09 -2.85 -14.22
N PHE A 137 0.39 -2.21 -13.27
CA PHE A 137 -0.25 -2.92 -12.16
C PHE A 137 -1.39 -3.81 -12.62
N LEU A 138 -2.20 -3.35 -13.57
CA LEU A 138 -3.34 -4.08 -14.09
C LEU A 138 -2.90 -5.38 -14.79
N TYR A 139 -1.90 -5.31 -15.67
CA TYR A 139 -1.31 -6.50 -16.29
C TYR A 139 -0.67 -7.44 -15.28
N ALA A 140 0.09 -6.90 -14.31
CA ALA A 140 0.72 -7.71 -13.27
C ALA A 140 -0.33 -8.48 -12.45
N VAL A 141 -1.42 -7.82 -12.05
CA VAL A 141 -2.53 -8.46 -11.31
C VAL A 141 -3.20 -9.54 -12.16
N TYR A 142 -3.49 -9.28 -13.45
CA TYR A 142 -4.11 -10.27 -14.32
C TYR A 142 -3.24 -11.51 -14.53
N VAL A 143 -1.94 -11.33 -14.74
CA VAL A 143 -1.00 -12.45 -14.87
C VAL A 143 -0.91 -13.24 -13.56
N LEU A 144 -0.74 -12.56 -12.42
CA LEU A 144 -0.67 -13.21 -11.12
C LEU A 144 -1.96 -13.95 -10.76
N LEU A 145 -3.13 -13.39 -11.08
CA LEU A 145 -4.42 -14.03 -10.90
C LEU A 145 -4.52 -15.29 -11.77
N GLY A 146 -4.19 -15.19 -13.05
CA GLY A 146 -4.24 -16.32 -13.98
C GLY A 146 -3.31 -17.47 -13.56
N VAL A 147 -2.06 -17.14 -13.20
CA VAL A 147 -1.10 -18.10 -12.65
C VAL A 147 -1.60 -18.69 -11.33
N GLY A 148 -2.15 -17.86 -10.44
CA GLY A 148 -2.71 -18.32 -9.16
C GLY A 148 -3.83 -19.34 -9.34
N VAL A 149 -4.79 -19.05 -10.23
CA VAL A 149 -5.89 -19.99 -10.56
C VAL A 149 -5.32 -21.29 -11.16
N ALA A 150 -4.40 -21.20 -12.12
CA ALA A 150 -3.79 -22.36 -12.74
C ALA A 150 -3.06 -23.25 -11.72
N LEU A 151 -2.33 -22.64 -10.78
CA LEU A 151 -1.65 -23.36 -9.70
C LEU A 151 -2.65 -24.03 -8.75
N VAL A 152 -3.71 -23.33 -8.32
CA VAL A 152 -4.72 -23.89 -7.41
C VAL A 152 -5.41 -25.10 -8.06
N VAL A 153 -5.81 -25.00 -9.32
CA VAL A 153 -6.43 -26.10 -10.06
C VAL A 153 -5.43 -27.24 -10.27
N GLY A 154 -4.24 -26.94 -10.77
CA GLY A 154 -3.21 -27.94 -11.06
C GLY A 154 -2.75 -28.72 -9.83
N PHE A 155 -2.46 -28.03 -8.72
CA PHE A 155 -2.10 -28.66 -7.46
C PHE A 155 -3.28 -29.37 -6.80
N GLY A 156 -4.48 -28.82 -6.89
CA GLY A 156 -5.71 -29.45 -6.41
C GLY A 156 -5.97 -30.80 -7.09
N VAL A 157 -5.83 -30.85 -8.41
CA VAL A 157 -5.94 -32.08 -9.21
C VAL A 157 -4.83 -33.05 -8.79
N ARG A 158 -3.55 -32.65 -8.89
CA ARG A 158 -2.39 -33.51 -8.54
C ARG A 158 -2.52 -34.13 -7.14
N LYS A 159 -2.93 -33.34 -6.14
CA LYS A 159 -3.12 -33.81 -4.77
C LYS A 159 -4.23 -34.85 -4.65
N ARG A 160 -5.32 -34.71 -5.42
CA ARG A 160 -6.43 -35.69 -5.47
C ARG A 160 -5.99 -37.00 -6.12
N TRP A 161 -5.16 -36.95 -7.16
CA TRP A 161 -4.58 -38.15 -7.79
C TRP A 161 -3.61 -38.88 -6.86
N MET A 162 -2.69 -38.16 -6.20
CA MET A 162 -1.75 -38.78 -5.25
C MET A 162 -2.45 -39.42 -4.03
N ARG A 163 -3.61 -38.91 -3.61
CA ARG A 163 -4.40 -39.50 -2.51
C ARG A 163 -5.25 -40.72 -2.90
N ARG A 164 -5.45 -40.96 -4.20
CA ARG A 164 -6.24 -42.10 -4.72
C ARG A 164 -5.37 -43.28 -5.19
N GLY A 165 -4.04 -43.15 -5.07
CA GLY A 165 -3.05 -44.19 -5.39
C GLY A 165 -2.45 -44.89 -4.16
N LEU A 166 -3.19 -44.92 -3.03
CA LEU A 166 -2.97 -45.78 -1.87
C LEU A 166 -4.27 -46.54 -1.60
#